data_AF-A0A498NYA8-F1
#
_entry.id   AF-A0A498NYA8-F1
#
_cell.length_a   1.000
_cell.length_b   1.000
_cell.length_c   1.000
_cell.angle_alpha   90.00
_cell.angle_beta   90.00
_cell.angle_gamma   90.00
#
_symmetry.space_group_name_H-M   'P 1'
#
loop_
_entity.id
_entity.type
_entity.pdbx_description
1 polymer ?
#
loop_
_entity_poly.entity_id
_entity_poly.type
_entity_poly.pdbx_seq_one_letter_code
_entity_poly.pdbx_strand_id
1 'polypeptide(L)'
;MVENVIGELWSELAEGDRYVVVDCGGGTVDLTVHQIRMPEGHLKELYKASGGPYGSIGIDYEFEKLLCKIFGQDFIDQFKIKRPAAWVDLMIAFESRKRAAAPDRSNPLNINLPFSFIDYYKKFRGHSVEHALRKSK
;
A
#
# COMPACT_ATOMS: atom_id res chain seq x y z
N MET A 1 -0.14 -20.05 14.16
CA MET A 1 -1.59 -19.69 14.21
C MET A 1 -2.19 -19.43 12.83
N VAL A 2 -1.43 -19.49 11.72
CA VAL A 2 -1.98 -19.40 10.35
C VAL A 2 -2.27 -20.79 9.76
N GLU A 3 -1.48 -21.81 10.11
CA GLU A 3 -1.66 -23.18 9.59
C GLU A 3 -2.98 -23.84 10.02
N ASN A 4 -3.46 -23.59 11.24
CA ASN A 4 -4.67 -24.25 11.75
C ASN A 4 -5.95 -23.76 11.05
N VAL A 5 -6.03 -22.46 10.71
CA VAL A 5 -7.21 -21.88 10.02
C VAL A 5 -7.31 -22.40 8.60
N ILE A 6 -6.17 -22.55 7.94
CA ILE A 6 -6.09 -23.09 6.58
C ILE A 6 -6.49 -24.58 6.59
N GLY A 7 -6.00 -25.37 7.54
CA GLY A 7 -6.34 -26.79 7.70
C GLY A 7 -7.83 -27.07 7.94
N GLU A 8 -8.50 -26.24 8.74
CA GLU A 8 -9.95 -26.34 8.97
C GLU A 8 -10.76 -26.04 7.70
N LEU A 9 -10.38 -25.01 6.93
CA LEU A 9 -11.05 -24.66 5.68
C LEU A 9 -10.92 -25.78 4.63
N TRP A 10 -9.75 -26.42 4.51
CA TRP A 10 -9.54 -27.54 3.58
C TRP A 10 -10.40 -28.77 3.93
N SER A 11 -10.78 -28.92 5.20
CA SER A 11 -11.58 -30.05 5.67
C SER A 11 -13.07 -29.93 5.33
N GLU A 12 -13.55 -28.72 5.01
CA GLU A 12 -14.94 -28.46 4.63
C GLU A 12 -15.18 -28.50 3.12
N LEU A 13 -14.12 -28.46 2.31
CA LEU A 13 -14.24 -28.39 0.86
C LEU A 13 -14.52 -29.78 0.24
N ALA A 14 -15.51 -29.84 -0.63
CA ALA A 14 -15.96 -31.04 -1.31
C ALA A 14 -15.47 -31.12 -2.78
N GLU A 15 -15.60 -32.30 -3.37
CA GLU A 15 -15.33 -32.46 -4.80
C GLU A 15 -16.20 -31.50 -5.64
N GLY A 16 -15.56 -30.77 -6.55
CA GLY A 16 -16.25 -29.82 -7.41
C GLY A 16 -16.34 -28.40 -6.87
N ASP A 17 -16.03 -28.17 -5.58
CA ASP A 17 -15.94 -26.84 -5.00
C ASP A 17 -14.89 -25.99 -5.70
N ARG A 18 -15.16 -24.68 -5.76
CA ARG A 18 -14.32 -23.70 -6.45
C ARG A 18 -13.99 -22.57 -5.51
N TYR A 19 -12.73 -22.16 -5.53
CA TYR A 19 -12.26 -21.01 -4.77
C TYR A 19 -11.35 -20.13 -5.62
N VAL A 20 -11.25 -18.88 -5.20
CA VAL A 20 -10.37 -17.89 -5.81
C VAL A 20 -9.24 -17.60 -4.86
N VAL A 21 -8.01 -17.69 -5.35
CA VAL A 21 -6.84 -17.14 -4.66
C VAL A 21 -6.66 -15.72 -5.17
N VAL A 22 -6.68 -14.75 -4.25
CA VAL A 22 -6.38 -13.35 -4.54
C VAL A 22 -5.04 -13.03 -3.89
N ASP A 23 -4.00 -12.89 -4.69
CA ASP A 23 -2.67 -12.51 -4.24
C ASP A 23 -2.48 -11.00 -4.44
N CYS A 24 -2.46 -10.26 -3.33
CA CYS A 24 -2.30 -8.81 -3.32
C CYS A 24 -0.86 -8.42 -2.97
N GLY A 25 0.02 -8.47 -3.97
CA GLY A 25 1.42 -8.12 -3.82
C GLY A 25 1.72 -6.61 -3.79
N GLY A 26 3.01 -6.27 -3.80
CA GLY A 26 3.47 -4.89 -3.86
C GLY A 26 3.28 -4.24 -5.23
N GLY A 27 3.53 -5.00 -6.30
CA GLY A 27 3.41 -4.51 -7.68
C GLY A 27 2.11 -4.96 -8.36
N THR A 28 1.73 -6.22 -8.17
CA THR A 28 0.59 -6.83 -8.84
C THR A 28 -0.49 -7.25 -7.86
N VAL A 29 -1.71 -7.35 -8.38
CA VAL A 29 -2.77 -8.16 -7.77
C VAL A 29 -3.12 -9.23 -8.78
N ASP A 30 -3.00 -10.49 -8.39
CA ASP A 30 -3.22 -11.66 -9.24
C ASP A 30 -4.38 -12.50 -8.70
N LEU A 31 -5.28 -12.91 -9.60
CA LEU A 31 -6.41 -13.79 -9.29
C LEU A 31 -6.28 -15.11 -10.04
N THR A 32 -6.43 -16.21 -9.31
CA THR A 32 -6.45 -17.58 -9.86
C THR A 32 -7.66 -18.33 -9.33
N VAL A 33 -8.33 -19.10 -10.19
CA VAL A 33 -9.50 -19.89 -9.80
C VAL A 33 -9.17 -21.36 -9.87
N HIS A 34 -9.38 -22.07 -8.76
CA HIS A 34 -9.16 -23.50 -8.67
C HIS A 34 -10.47 -24.25 -8.39
N GLN A 35 -10.50 -25.52 -8.78
CA GLN A 35 -11.54 -26.46 -8.46
C GLN A 35 -10.94 -27.72 -7.83
N ILE A 36 -11.57 -28.23 -6.78
CA ILE A 36 -11.10 -29.43 -6.08
C ILE A 36 -11.54 -30.70 -6.82
N ARG A 37 -10.62 -31.66 -6.88
CA ARG A 37 -10.79 -33.00 -7.47
C ARG A 37 -10.42 -34.06 -6.43
N MET A 38 -11.30 -35.03 -6.26
CA MET A 38 -11.13 -36.16 -5.34
C MET A 38 -10.80 -37.44 -6.12
N PRO A 39 -10.30 -38.52 -5.46
CA PRO A 39 -10.10 -38.71 -4.02
C PRO A 39 -8.81 -38.12 -3.44
N GLU A 40 -7.87 -37.72 -4.29
CA GLU A 40 -6.50 -37.36 -3.89
C GLU A 40 -6.34 -35.87 -3.49
N GLY A 41 -7.40 -35.06 -3.62
CA GLY A 41 -7.38 -33.62 -3.30
C GLY A 41 -6.67 -32.75 -4.33
N HIS A 42 -6.57 -33.22 -5.58
CA HIS A 42 -5.93 -32.47 -6.67
C HIS A 42 -6.64 -31.15 -6.96
N LEU A 43 -5.86 -30.15 -7.35
CA LEU A 43 -6.38 -28.84 -7.75
C LEU A 43 -6.41 -28.75 -9.27
N LYS A 44 -7.61 -28.59 -9.83
CA LYS A 44 -7.78 -28.22 -11.24
C LYS A 44 -7.84 -26.70 -11.34
N GLU A 45 -6.82 -26.07 -11.93
CA GLU A 45 -6.89 -24.68 -12.33
C GLU A 45 -7.98 -24.50 -13.40
N LEU A 46 -8.97 -23.64 -13.12
CA LEU A 46 -10.03 -23.29 -14.07
C LEU A 46 -9.67 -22.03 -14.87
N TYR A 47 -9.03 -21.08 -14.20
CA TYR A 47 -8.54 -19.84 -14.79
C TYR A 47 -7.15 -19.57 -14.26
N LYS A 48 -6.21 -19.45 -15.20
CA LYS A 48 -4.83 -19.05 -14.93
C LYS A 48 -4.79 -17.72 -14.20
N ALA A 49 -3.69 -17.51 -13.47
CA ALA A 49 -3.38 -16.24 -12.86
C ALA A 49 -3.56 -15.09 -13.86
N SER A 50 -4.44 -14.15 -13.51
CA SER A 50 -4.66 -12.91 -14.25
C SER A 50 -4.60 -11.75 -13.28
N GLY A 51 -3.88 -10.71 -13.66
CA GLY A 51 -3.58 -9.62 -12.76
C GLY A 51 -3.12 -8.37 -13.48
N GLY A 52 -2.90 -7.32 -12.69
CA GLY A 52 -2.43 -6.02 -13.18
C GLY A 52 -1.73 -5.22 -12.09
N PRO A 53 -1.23 -4.02 -12.43
CA PRO A 53 -0.38 -3.20 -11.57
C PRO A 53 -1.19 -2.48 -10.48
N TYR A 54 -1.96 -3.25 -9.71
CA TYR A 54 -2.90 -2.79 -8.68
C TYR A 54 -2.38 -3.04 -7.27
N GLY A 55 -1.10 -3.43 -7.16
CA GLY A 55 -0.48 -3.73 -5.87
C GLY A 55 -0.27 -2.49 -5.00
N SER A 56 0.36 -2.69 -3.85
CA SER A 56 0.53 -1.64 -2.83
C SER A 56 1.35 -0.41 -3.27
N ILE A 57 2.04 -0.47 -4.40
CA ILE A 57 2.70 0.68 -5.04
C ILE A 57 1.70 1.79 -5.42
N GLY A 58 0.45 1.42 -5.76
CA GLY A 58 -0.61 2.40 -6.01
C GLY A 58 -0.91 3.27 -4.79
N ILE A 59 -0.75 2.72 -3.58
CA ILE A 59 -0.95 3.46 -2.32
C ILE A 59 0.17 4.49 -2.13
N ASP A 60 1.41 4.16 -2.50
CA ASP A 60 2.55 5.09 -2.42
C ASP A 60 2.37 6.26 -3.39
N TYR A 61 1.81 5.99 -4.57
CA TYR A 61 1.48 7.02 -5.55
C TYR A 61 0.38 7.97 -5.07
N GLU A 62 -0.67 7.46 -4.43
CA GLU A 62 -1.73 8.30 -3.84
C GLU A 62 -1.21 9.13 -2.67
N PHE A 63 -0.27 8.60 -1.88
CA PHE A 63 0.39 9.39 -0.84
C PHE A 63 1.22 10.53 -1.42
N GLU A 64 1.97 10.29 -2.50
CA GLU A 64 2.69 11.35 -3.19
C GLU A 64 1.74 12.43 -3.74
N LYS A 65 0.65 12.04 -4.39
CA LYS A 65 -0.38 12.99 -4.85
C LYS A 65 -0.94 13.82 -3.70
N LEU A 66 -1.16 13.22 -2.53
CA LEU A 66 -1.59 13.94 -1.35
C LEU A 66 -0.55 14.99 -0.93
N LEU A 67 0.73 14.64 -0.91
CA LEU A 67 1.81 15.60 -0.64
C LEU A 67 1.82 16.73 -1.67
N CYS A 68 1.66 16.43 -2.96
CA CYS A 68 1.56 17.44 -4.01
C CYS A 68 0.35 18.36 -3.83
N LYS A 69 -0.80 17.82 -3.41
CA LYS A 69 -2.01 18.61 -3.12
C LYS A 69 -1.80 19.57 -1.95
N ILE A 70 -1.07 19.15 -0.91
CA ILE A 70 -0.85 19.95 0.31
C ILE A 70 0.27 20.98 0.12
N PHE A 71 1.40 20.55 -0.46
CA PHE A 71 2.64 21.34 -0.49
C PHE A 71 2.96 21.93 -1.88
N GLY A 72 2.22 21.52 -2.91
CA GLY A 72 2.36 21.92 -4.31
C GLY A 72 3.33 21.04 -5.08
N GLN A 73 2.99 20.75 -6.34
CA GLN A 73 3.76 19.88 -7.23
C GLN A 73 5.19 20.40 -7.45
N ASP A 74 5.34 21.70 -7.70
CA ASP A 74 6.62 22.37 -7.92
C ASP A 74 7.58 22.21 -6.72
N PHE A 75 7.04 22.24 -5.50
CA PHE A 75 7.83 22.00 -4.31
C PHE A 75 8.27 20.53 -4.20
N ILE A 76 7.35 19.58 -4.41
CA ILE A 76 7.66 18.15 -4.30
C ILE A 76 8.71 17.74 -5.34
N ASP A 77 8.57 18.20 -6.58
CA ASP A 77 9.55 17.94 -7.65
C ASP A 77 10.93 18.50 -7.30
N GLN A 78 11.00 19.74 -6.80
CA GLN A 78 12.26 20.34 -6.36
C GLN A 78 12.86 19.65 -5.14
N PHE A 79 12.03 19.22 -4.18
CA PHE A 79 12.50 18.52 -2.99
C PHE A 79 13.11 17.16 -3.36
N LYS A 80 12.49 16.40 -4.25
CA LYS A 80 13.02 15.12 -4.76
C LYS A 80 14.40 15.29 -5.41
N ILE A 81 14.57 16.35 -6.22
CA ILE A 81 15.84 16.63 -6.92
C ILE A 81 16.91 17.12 -5.93
N LYS A 82 16.58 18.05 -5.04
CA LYS A 82 17.55 18.73 -4.16
C LYS A 82 17.87 17.95 -2.89
N ARG A 83 16.95 17.10 -2.42
CA ARG A 83 17.03 16.36 -1.15
C ARG A 83 16.58 14.89 -1.32
N PRO A 84 17.16 14.12 -2.27
CA PRO A 84 16.69 12.77 -2.58
C PRO A 84 16.76 11.81 -1.38
N ALA A 85 17.80 11.91 -0.54
CA ALA A 85 17.91 11.08 0.67
C ALA A 85 16.75 11.33 1.65
N ALA A 86 16.37 12.59 1.88
CA ALA A 86 15.26 12.92 2.75
C ALA A 86 13.89 12.53 2.15
N TRP A 87 13.78 12.50 0.82
CA TRP A 87 12.61 11.93 0.14
C TRP A 87 12.51 10.43 0.38
N VAL A 88 13.61 9.70 0.26
CA VAL A 88 13.67 8.26 0.56
C VAL A 88 13.28 8.00 2.02
N ASP A 89 13.83 8.77 2.96
CA ASP A 89 13.49 8.64 4.38
C ASP A 89 11.98 8.85 4.65
N LEU A 90 11.37 9.85 4.00
CA LEU A 90 9.93 10.10 4.09
C LEU A 90 9.12 8.91 3.57
N MET A 91 9.50 8.35 2.41
CA MET A 91 8.79 7.22 1.81
C MET A 91 8.97 5.93 2.64
N ILE A 92 10.14 5.70 3.23
CA ILE A 92 10.37 4.58 4.17
C ILE A 92 9.50 4.73 5.42
N ALA A 93 9.44 5.95 5.98
CA ALA A 93 8.59 6.22 7.13
C ALA A 93 7.09 6.01 6.79
N PHE A 94 6.67 6.42 5.60
CA PHE A 94 5.31 6.17 5.12
C PHE A 94 5.01 4.68 4.95
N GLU A 95 5.90 3.93 4.30
CA GLU A 95 5.77 2.48 4.09
C GLU A 95 5.59 1.74 5.42
N SER A 96 6.38 2.11 6.44
CA SER A 96 6.29 1.52 7.78
C SER A 96 4.93 1.78 8.42
N ARG A 97 4.34 2.98 8.23
CA ARG A 97 3.00 3.31 8.70
C ARG A 97 1.90 2.60 7.90
N LYS A 98 2.08 2.47 6.58
CA LYS A 98 1.18 1.73 5.70
C LYS A 98 1.04 0.27 6.15
N ARG A 99 2.15 -0.40 6.50
CA ARG A 99 2.12 -1.77 7.05
C ARG A 99 1.42 -1.88 8.40
N ALA A 100 1.42 -0.81 9.19
CA ALA A 100 0.74 -0.77 10.49
C ALA A 100 -0.75 -0.38 10.39
N ALA A 101 -1.24 -0.03 9.19
CA ALA A 101 -2.64 0.25 8.96
C ALA A 101 -3.47 -1.02 9.11
N ALA A 102 -4.57 -0.95 9.84
CA ALA A 102 -5.49 -2.06 10.02
C ALA A 102 -6.92 -1.58 9.70
N PRO A 103 -7.72 -2.33 8.91
CA PRO A 103 -9.06 -1.90 8.49
C PRO A 103 -10.03 -1.66 9.67
N ASP A 104 -9.81 -2.34 10.78
CA ASP A 104 -10.61 -2.30 12.00
C ASP A 104 -10.20 -1.17 12.96
N ARG A 105 -9.06 -0.50 12.71
CA ARG A 105 -8.56 0.60 13.53
C ARG A 105 -8.87 1.94 12.88
N SER A 106 -9.75 2.71 13.53
CA SER A 106 -10.07 4.08 13.12
C SER A 106 -9.05 5.12 13.60
N ASN A 107 -7.97 4.71 14.27
CA ASN A 107 -7.02 5.65 14.85
C ASN A 107 -6.17 6.29 13.74
N PRO A 108 -6.05 7.62 13.67
CA PRO A 108 -5.25 8.26 12.63
C PRO A 108 -3.80 7.80 12.63
N LEU A 109 -3.26 7.54 11.44
CA LEU A 109 -1.84 7.24 11.25
C LEU A 109 -1.06 8.54 11.12
N ASN A 110 -0.12 8.76 12.04
CA ASN A 110 0.76 9.91 12.00
C ASN A 110 2.01 9.62 11.15
N ILE A 111 2.21 10.44 10.13
CA ILE A 111 3.41 10.41 9.28
C ILE A 111 4.25 11.63 9.63
N ASN A 112 5.46 11.40 10.13
CA ASN A 112 6.36 12.48 10.50
C ASN A 112 7.09 13.00 9.26
N LEU A 113 7.00 14.30 9.01
CA LEU A 113 7.80 14.96 7.99
C LEU A 113 9.26 15.08 8.47
N PRO A 114 10.26 14.64 7.68
CA PRO A 114 11.66 14.82 8.04
C PRO A 114 12.01 16.30 8.23
N PHE A 115 12.94 16.61 9.14
CA PHE A 115 13.40 17.99 9.36
C PHE A 115 13.83 18.68 8.06
N SER A 116 14.54 17.96 7.18
CA SER A 116 14.96 18.45 5.85
C SER A 116 13.78 18.88 4.99
N PHE A 117 12.64 18.18 5.06
CA PHE A 117 11.41 18.55 4.35
C PHE A 117 10.85 19.87 4.88
N ILE A 118 10.74 19.99 6.21
CA ILE A 118 10.18 21.16 6.89
C ILE A 118 11.05 22.41 6.64
N ASP A 119 12.37 22.28 6.83
CA ASP A 119 13.34 23.36 6.61
C ASP A 119 13.35 23.80 5.14
N TYR A 120 13.38 22.85 4.20
CA TYR A 120 13.39 23.18 2.78
C TYR A 120 12.07 23.82 2.33
N TYR A 121 10.92 23.33 2.82
CA TYR A 121 9.62 23.93 2.52
C TYR A 121 9.54 25.38 2.96
N LYS A 122 9.99 25.67 4.18
CA LYS A 122 10.00 27.04 4.71
C LYS A 122 10.88 27.97 3.85
N LYS A 123 12.03 27.48 3.39
CA LYS A 123 12.93 28.23 2.48
C LYS A 123 12.33 28.42 1.08
N PHE A 124 11.60 27.43 0.57
CA PHE A 124 11.03 27.44 -0.77
C PHE A 124 9.75 28.29 -0.87
N ARG A 125 8.85 28.22 0.12
CA ARG A 125 7.55 28.91 0.12
C ARG A 125 7.52 30.21 0.93
N GLY A 126 8.49 30.42 1.82
CA GLY A 126 8.50 31.57 2.74
C GLY A 126 7.56 31.45 3.94
N HIS A 127 6.85 30.33 4.10
CA HIS A 127 5.99 30.05 5.26
C HIS A 127 6.11 28.59 5.70
N SER A 128 5.62 28.27 6.91
CA SER A 128 5.80 26.95 7.51
C SER A 128 4.85 25.88 6.93
N VAL A 129 5.14 24.61 7.23
CA VAL A 129 4.34 23.45 6.81
C VAL A 129 2.98 23.43 7.49
N GLU A 130 2.88 23.92 8.74
CA GLU A 130 1.63 24.01 9.50
C GLU A 130 0.62 24.93 8.80
N HIS A 131 1.11 26.02 8.21
CA HIS A 131 0.27 26.92 7.41
C HIS A 131 -0.30 26.22 6.17
N ALA A 132 0.50 25.39 5.50
CA ALA A 132 0.07 24.61 4.35
C ALA A 132 -0.99 23.56 4.75
N LEU A 133 -0.71 22.80 5.81
CA LEU A 133 -1.61 21.79 6.35
C LEU A 133 -2.97 22.38 6.75
N ARG A 134 -2.99 23.56 7.39
CA ARG A 134 -4.23 24.24 7.78
C ARG A 134 -5.09 24.66 6.59
N LYS A 135 -4.45 25.06 5.48
CA LYS A 135 -5.16 25.46 4.24
C LYS A 135 -5.65 24.28 3.40
N SER A 136 -5.09 23.10 3.60
CA SER A 136 -5.42 21.90 2.82
C SER A 136 -6.67 21.14 3.30
N LYS A 137 -7.27 21.57 4.41
CA LYS A 137 -8.51 21.01 4.96
C LYS A 137 -9.74 21.43 4.16
#